data_AF-A0A3M7CQK3-F1
#
_entry.id   AF-A0A3M7CQK3-F1
#
_cell.length_a   1.000
_cell.length_b   1.000
_cell.length_c   1.000
_cell.angle_alpha   90.00
_cell.angle_beta   90.00
_cell.angle_gamma   90.00
#
_symmetry.space_group_name_H-M   'P 1'
#
loop_
_entity.id
_entity.type
_entity.pdbx_description
1 polymer ?
#
loop_
_entity_poly.entity_id
_entity_poly.type
_entity_poly.pdbx_seq_one_letter_code
_entity_poly.pdbx_strand_id
1 'polypeptide(L)'
;MSTGNAILVGISGPSSSGKTTLARLLRDVLPNAFILHEDDFYKDDSQIPQHHTGVADWDCLGALDLPSLESALRHIKTHGSPPPDFVSKEDKNSVGQVDVDHTAVDDLTWRASKWMFQNVPPVAIIDGFLLYSQDMKAIRDLFDVKLFLKTDFETTKYRRENRSGYVTLQGFWEDPPDYVPKVVWPNYVKDHAFLFHDGDVEGQYDEAKLAELNISGAPSSTQKNMTRCLEWAYEVVEHSLTNFRETHE
;
A
#
# COMPACT_ATOMS: atom_id res chain seq x y z
N MET A 1 -3.53 -6.63 20.16
CA MET A 1 -2.85 -5.50 20.83
C MET A 1 -1.40 -5.55 20.41
N SER A 2 -0.87 -4.48 19.82
CA SER A 2 0.49 -4.46 19.27
C SER A 2 1.50 -4.31 20.40
N THR A 3 2.19 -5.40 20.73
CA THR A 3 3.38 -5.42 21.59
C THR A 3 4.66 -5.31 20.76
N GLY A 4 4.54 -4.80 19.53
CA GLY A 4 5.63 -4.77 18.55
C GLY A 4 6.52 -3.54 18.70
N ASN A 5 7.76 -3.68 18.25
CA ASN A 5 8.75 -2.59 18.20
C ASN A 5 8.55 -1.65 17.00
N ALA A 6 7.44 -1.76 16.27
CA ALA A 6 7.01 -0.91 15.16
C ALA A 6 5.48 -0.85 15.06
N ILE A 7 4.94 0.24 14.52
CA ILE A 7 3.57 0.29 13.98
C ILE A 7 3.64 -0.08 12.49
N LEU A 8 3.00 -1.19 12.10
CA LEU A 8 2.85 -1.55 10.71
C LEU A 8 1.63 -0.87 10.10
N VAL A 9 1.86 0.01 9.12
CA VAL A 9 0.83 0.68 8.33
C VAL A 9 0.81 0.06 6.94
N GLY A 10 -0.24 -0.67 6.60
CA GLY A 10 -0.45 -1.10 5.21
C GLY A 10 -1.19 -0.01 4.42
N ILE A 11 -0.77 0.20 3.18
CA ILE A 11 -1.48 1.02 2.19
C ILE A 11 -1.76 0.12 1.00
N SER A 12 -3.04 -0.30 0.88
CA SER A 12 -3.51 -1.16 -0.20
C SER A 12 -4.47 -0.45 -1.15
N GLY A 13 -4.81 -1.11 -2.26
CA GLY A 13 -5.68 -0.59 -3.30
C GLY A 13 -5.21 -0.93 -4.71
N PRO A 14 -6.03 -0.66 -5.74
CA PRO A 14 -5.72 -1.06 -7.12
C PRO A 14 -4.42 -0.44 -7.63
N SER A 15 -3.87 -1.04 -8.68
CA SER A 15 -2.76 -0.47 -9.44
C SER A 15 -3.07 0.99 -9.81
N SER A 16 -2.05 1.86 -9.83
CA SER A 16 -2.20 3.28 -10.20
C SER A 16 -3.14 4.15 -9.34
N SER A 17 -3.56 3.70 -8.15
CA SER A 17 -4.44 4.47 -7.25
C SER A 17 -3.73 5.60 -6.48
N GLY A 18 -2.39 5.62 -6.43
CA GLY A 18 -1.60 6.64 -5.74
C GLY A 18 -0.96 6.19 -4.41
N LYS A 19 -0.94 4.88 -4.13
CA LYS A 19 -0.38 4.30 -2.89
C LYS A 19 1.06 4.72 -2.63
N THR A 20 1.96 4.53 -3.60
CA THR A 20 3.37 4.90 -3.51
C THR A 20 3.57 6.38 -3.23
N THR A 21 2.77 7.24 -3.86
CA THR A 21 2.77 8.67 -3.58
C THR A 21 2.38 8.98 -2.14
N LEU A 22 1.27 8.38 -1.67
CA LEU A 22 0.82 8.55 -0.28
C LEU A 22 1.84 8.02 0.72
N ALA A 23 2.44 6.86 0.47
CA ALA A 23 3.47 6.25 1.32
C ALA A 23 4.69 7.18 1.47
N ARG A 24 5.17 7.76 0.36
CA ARG A 24 6.29 8.72 0.37
C ARG A 24 5.94 9.98 1.15
N LEU A 25 4.75 10.56 0.91
CA LEU A 25 4.30 11.75 1.64
C LEU A 25 4.16 11.49 3.15
N LEU A 26 3.59 10.35 3.54
CA LEU A 26 3.50 9.97 4.96
C LEU A 26 4.88 9.78 5.59
N ARG A 27 5.81 9.14 4.89
CA ARG A 27 7.20 9.00 5.35
C ARG A 27 7.86 10.36 5.54
N ASP A 28 7.64 11.29 4.62
CA ASP A 28 8.25 12.63 4.67
C ASP A 28 7.67 13.49 5.79
N VAL A 29 6.38 13.30 6.12
CA VAL A 29 5.69 13.97 7.25
C VAL A 29 6.07 13.37 8.61
N LEU A 30 6.24 12.05 8.71
CA LEU A 30 6.46 11.35 9.98
C LEU A 30 7.96 11.26 10.33
N PRO A 31 8.36 11.65 11.56
CA PRO A 31 9.78 11.82 11.90
C PRO A 31 10.59 10.51 12.08
N ASN A 32 9.93 9.34 12.12
CA ASN A 32 10.58 8.03 12.26
C ASN A 32 9.81 6.99 11.45
N ALA A 33 9.76 7.20 10.14
CA ALA A 33 9.05 6.34 9.21
C ALA A 33 9.96 5.82 8.09
N PHE A 34 9.69 4.60 7.64
CA PHE A 34 10.34 4.00 6.47
C PHE A 34 9.32 3.21 5.65
N ILE A 35 9.67 2.94 4.39
CA ILE A 35 8.78 2.28 3.42
C ILE A 35 9.34 0.92 3.02
N LEU A 36 8.45 -0.05 2.88
CA LEU A 36 8.66 -1.33 2.22
C LEU A 36 7.66 -1.41 1.06
N HIS A 37 8.09 -1.85 -0.12
CA HIS A 37 7.17 -2.06 -1.25
C HIS A 37 6.89 -3.56 -1.41
N GLU A 38 5.62 -3.92 -1.60
CA GLU A 38 5.21 -5.30 -1.93
C GLU A 38 5.89 -5.76 -3.23
N ASP A 39 6.10 -4.84 -4.16
CA ASP A 39 6.77 -5.08 -5.44
C ASP A 39 8.25 -5.51 -5.26
N ASP A 40 8.88 -5.25 -4.12
CA ASP A 40 10.23 -5.76 -3.84
C ASP A 40 10.27 -7.29 -3.65
N PHE A 41 9.10 -7.91 -3.46
CA PHE A 41 8.90 -9.35 -3.24
C PHE A 41 8.37 -10.08 -4.48
N TYR A 42 8.45 -9.49 -5.67
CA TYR A 42 8.24 -10.25 -6.90
C TYR A 42 9.24 -11.41 -7.01
N LYS A 43 8.74 -12.54 -7.49
CA LYS A 43 9.57 -13.67 -7.91
C LYS A 43 10.37 -13.32 -9.16
N ASP A 44 11.34 -14.17 -9.48
CA ASP A 44 12.05 -14.12 -10.74
C ASP A 44 11.09 -14.16 -11.94
N ASP A 45 11.43 -13.43 -13.01
CA ASP A 45 10.64 -13.33 -14.25
C ASP A 45 10.24 -14.72 -14.80
N SER A 46 11.10 -15.73 -14.66
CA SER A 46 10.87 -17.12 -15.09
C SER A 46 9.84 -17.89 -14.25
N GLN A 47 9.52 -17.38 -13.06
CA GLN A 47 8.57 -17.95 -12.10
C GLN A 47 7.23 -17.22 -12.10
N ILE A 48 7.10 -16.11 -12.84
CA ILE A 48 5.86 -15.37 -12.95
C ILE A 48 4.80 -16.24 -13.64
N PRO A 49 3.61 -16.41 -13.04
CA PRO A 49 2.55 -17.21 -13.64
C PRO A 49 2.15 -16.70 -15.02
N GLN A 50 1.68 -17.62 -15.87
CA GLN A 50 1.11 -17.25 -17.16
C GLN A 50 -0.41 -17.10 -17.03
N HIS A 51 -0.92 -15.96 -17.45
CA HIS A 51 -2.34 -15.74 -17.65
C HIS A 51 -2.87 -16.67 -18.75
N HIS A 52 -4.17 -16.99 -18.73
CA HIS A 52 -4.77 -17.88 -19.73
C HIS A 52 -4.69 -17.35 -21.17
N THR A 53 -4.39 -16.06 -21.35
CA THR A 53 -4.15 -15.42 -22.65
C THR A 53 -2.70 -15.52 -23.12
N GLY A 54 -1.82 -16.20 -22.38
CA GLY A 54 -0.40 -16.41 -22.74
C GLY A 54 0.52 -15.23 -22.45
N VAL A 55 0.12 -14.31 -21.58
CA VAL A 55 0.97 -13.20 -21.07
C VAL A 55 1.34 -13.48 -19.62
N ALA A 56 2.48 -12.98 -19.17
CA ALA A 56 2.86 -13.06 -17.75
C ALA A 56 1.83 -12.30 -16.89
N ASP A 57 1.39 -12.91 -15.79
CA ASP A 57 0.45 -12.33 -14.83
C ASP A 57 1.22 -11.82 -13.60
N TRP A 58 1.65 -10.56 -13.68
CA TRP A 58 2.32 -9.88 -12.57
C TRP A 58 1.35 -9.45 -11.48
N ASP A 59 0.05 -9.33 -11.78
CA ASP A 59 -0.94 -8.73 -10.88
C ASP A 59 -1.69 -9.81 -10.08
N CYS A 60 -0.99 -10.87 -9.67
CA CYS A 60 -1.56 -11.99 -8.92
C CYS A 60 -0.68 -12.46 -7.76
N LEU A 61 -1.27 -13.09 -6.76
CA LEU A 61 -0.54 -13.63 -5.59
C LEU A 61 0.57 -14.62 -5.98
N GLY A 62 0.40 -15.33 -7.09
CA GLY A 62 1.39 -16.28 -7.60
C GLY A 62 2.69 -15.62 -8.04
N ALA A 63 2.68 -14.32 -8.37
CA ALA A 63 3.85 -13.55 -8.76
C ALA A 63 4.73 -13.13 -7.56
N LEU A 64 4.21 -13.17 -6.33
CA LEU A 64 4.88 -12.69 -5.13
C LEU A 64 5.46 -13.84 -4.28
N ASP A 65 6.63 -13.61 -3.68
CA ASP A 65 7.18 -14.43 -2.61
C ASP A 65 6.57 -14.03 -1.25
N LEU A 66 5.35 -14.51 -1.03
CA LEU A 66 4.58 -14.24 0.20
C LEU A 66 5.29 -14.70 1.48
N PRO A 67 5.96 -15.87 1.55
CA PRO A 67 6.78 -16.24 2.70
C PRO A 67 7.86 -15.20 3.04
N SER A 68 8.56 -14.67 2.05
CA SER A 68 9.57 -13.64 2.26
C SER A 68 8.96 -12.31 2.73
N LEU A 69 7.82 -11.90 2.16
CA LEU A 69 7.07 -10.74 2.63
C LEU A 69 6.64 -10.90 4.09
N GLU A 70 5.99 -12.02 4.43
CA GLU A 70 5.55 -12.29 5.80
C GLU A 70 6.73 -12.28 6.79
N SER A 71 7.86 -12.90 6.41
CA SER A 71 9.08 -12.90 7.21
C SER A 71 9.61 -11.49 7.47
N ALA A 72 9.64 -10.64 6.43
CA ALA A 72 10.07 -9.25 6.56
C ALA A 72 9.15 -8.44 7.49
N LEU A 73 7.83 -8.60 7.36
CA LEU A 73 6.86 -7.91 8.24
C LEU A 73 7.01 -8.36 9.70
N ARG A 74 7.18 -9.65 9.95
CA ARG A 74 7.43 -10.19 11.30
C ARG A 74 8.76 -9.70 11.87
N HIS A 75 9.80 -9.63 11.05
CA HIS A 75 11.09 -9.06 11.44
C HIS A 75 10.92 -7.62 11.89
N ILE A 76 10.22 -6.79 11.12
CA ILE A 76 9.95 -5.39 11.45
C ILE A 76 9.17 -5.27 12.77
N LYS A 77 8.09 -6.05 12.97
CA LYS A 77 7.36 -6.03 14.25
C LYS A 77 8.25 -6.38 15.44
N THR A 78 9.25 -7.23 15.23
CA THR A 78 10.14 -7.71 16.29
C THR A 78 11.31 -6.77 16.54
N HIS A 79 11.86 -6.10 15.52
CA HIS A 79 13.11 -5.35 15.64
C HIS A 79 12.93 -3.83 15.51
N GLY A 80 11.80 -3.36 14.99
CA GLY A 80 11.58 -1.93 14.74
C GLY A 80 12.28 -1.39 13.50
N SER A 81 12.93 -2.25 12.72
CA SER A 81 13.73 -1.87 11.55
C SER A 81 13.49 -2.83 10.38
N PRO A 82 13.75 -2.41 9.13
CA PRO A 82 13.77 -3.35 8.00
C PRO A 82 14.86 -4.41 8.18
N PRO A 83 14.72 -5.60 7.55
CA PRO A 83 15.78 -6.60 7.52
C PRO A 83 17.11 -6.03 6.98
N PRO A 84 18.28 -6.43 7.50
CA PRO A 84 19.58 -5.83 7.14
C PRO A 84 19.92 -5.87 5.65
N ASP A 85 19.47 -6.91 4.95
CA ASP A 85 19.74 -7.14 3.53
C ASP A 85 18.66 -6.54 2.61
N PHE A 86 17.70 -5.78 3.16
CA PHE A 86 16.62 -5.20 2.39
C PHE A 86 17.08 -3.97 1.61
N VAL A 87 16.98 -4.04 0.28
CA VAL A 87 17.23 -2.93 -0.63
C VAL A 87 16.00 -2.72 -1.51
N SER A 88 15.29 -1.61 -1.29
CA SER A 88 14.13 -1.22 -2.11
C SER A 88 14.56 -0.97 -3.56
N LYS A 89 13.89 -1.64 -4.49
CA LYS A 89 14.06 -1.45 -5.94
C LYS A 89 13.05 -0.42 -6.45
N GLU A 90 11.86 -0.36 -5.83
CA GLU A 90 10.78 0.55 -6.19
C GLU A 90 11.12 2.03 -5.93
N ASP A 91 12.06 2.32 -5.02
CA ASP A 91 12.59 3.68 -4.85
C ASP A 91 13.29 4.23 -6.11
N LYS A 92 13.66 3.36 -7.05
CA LYS A 92 14.24 3.77 -8.35
C LYS A 92 13.18 4.15 -9.38
N ASN A 93 11.91 3.83 -9.16
CA ASN A 93 10.84 4.19 -10.07
C ASN A 93 10.45 5.66 -9.92
N SER A 94 10.38 6.35 -11.06
CA SER A 94 9.95 7.74 -11.14
C SER A 94 8.47 7.86 -10.78
N VAL A 95 8.20 8.48 -9.64
CA VAL A 95 6.85 9.01 -9.37
C VAL A 95 6.82 10.39 -10.00
N GLY A 96 5.94 10.60 -10.98
CA GLY A 96 5.78 11.89 -11.65
C GLY A 96 5.48 13.04 -10.68
N GLN A 97 5.41 14.27 -11.18
CA GLN A 97 5.11 15.43 -10.34
C GLN A 97 3.77 15.22 -9.61
N VAL A 98 3.83 15.23 -8.28
CA VAL A 98 2.66 15.06 -7.43
C VAL A 98 2.06 16.43 -7.18
N ASP A 99 0.81 16.62 -7.59
CA ASP A 99 0.03 17.81 -7.24
C ASP A 99 -0.49 17.66 -5.80
N VAL A 100 0.29 18.18 -4.85
CA VAL A 100 -0.03 18.23 -3.42
C VAL A 100 0.23 19.63 -2.90
N ASP A 101 -0.63 20.10 -2.00
CA ASP A 101 -0.46 21.40 -1.35
C ASP A 101 0.71 21.33 -0.36
N HIS A 102 1.79 22.04 -0.68
CA HIS A 102 2.99 22.06 0.16
C HIS A 102 2.72 22.66 1.54
N THR A 103 1.79 23.61 1.67
CA THR A 103 1.43 24.18 2.98
C THR A 103 0.77 23.12 3.86
N ALA A 104 -0.07 22.26 3.30
CA ALA A 104 -0.65 21.14 4.04
C ALA A 104 0.42 20.11 4.48
N VAL A 105 1.43 19.85 3.63
CA VAL A 105 2.57 18.99 4.00
C VAL A 105 3.37 19.59 5.16
N ASP A 106 3.67 20.89 5.10
CA ASP A 106 4.41 21.60 6.16
C ASP A 106 3.64 21.60 7.49
N ASP A 107 2.33 21.87 7.45
CA ASP A 107 1.46 21.86 8.63
C ASP A 107 1.39 20.47 9.28
N LEU A 108 1.26 19.41 8.46
CA LEU A 108 1.28 18.04 8.95
C LEU A 108 2.65 17.64 9.51
N THR A 109 3.75 18.06 8.87
CA THR A 109 5.11 17.83 9.37
C THR A 109 5.31 18.49 10.73
N TRP A 110 4.85 19.73 10.89
CA TRP A 110 4.86 20.42 12.18
C TRP A 110 4.03 19.68 13.23
N ARG A 111 2.80 19.26 12.89
CA ARG A 111 1.93 18.47 13.79
C ARG A 111 2.58 17.14 14.18
N ALA A 112 3.27 16.48 13.26
CA ALA A 112 3.94 15.21 13.47
C ALA A 112 5.22 15.31 14.32
N SER A 113 5.84 16.50 14.39
CA SER A 113 7.06 16.71 15.19
C SER A 113 6.91 16.32 16.67
N LYS A 114 5.68 16.39 17.22
CA LYS A 114 5.39 15.94 18.60
C LYS A 114 5.78 14.48 18.85
N TRP A 115 5.74 13.63 17.82
CA TRP A 115 6.05 12.21 17.93
C TRP A 115 7.55 11.95 18.11
N MET A 116 8.42 12.91 17.77
CA MET A 116 9.87 12.81 18.03
C MET A 116 10.20 12.72 19.53
N PHE A 117 9.35 13.29 20.37
CA PHE A 117 9.59 13.44 21.81
C PHE A 117 8.70 12.53 22.65
N GLN A 118 7.92 11.65 22.01
CA GLN A 118 7.04 10.70 22.67
C GLN A 118 7.57 9.28 22.55
N ASN A 119 7.24 8.43 23.52
CA ASN A 119 7.64 7.03 23.52
C ASN A 119 6.76 6.20 22.57
N VAL A 120 6.88 6.45 21.27
CA VAL A 120 6.20 5.70 20.21
C VAL A 120 7.23 5.01 19.32
N PRO A 121 6.94 3.79 18.82
CA PRO A 121 7.87 3.06 17.98
C PRO A 121 7.89 3.65 16.56
N PRO A 122 8.89 3.28 15.73
CA PRO A 122 8.92 3.63 14.32
C PRO A 122 7.66 3.19 13.56
N VAL A 123 7.32 3.93 12.52
CA VAL A 123 6.22 3.62 11.59
C VAL A 123 6.78 2.95 10.35
N ALA A 124 6.43 1.68 10.14
CA ALA A 124 6.77 0.97 8.91
C ALA A 124 5.57 1.03 7.96
N ILE A 125 5.75 1.69 6.83
CA ILE A 125 4.72 1.86 5.80
C ILE A 125 4.93 0.80 4.72
N ILE A 126 3.93 -0.01 4.46
CA ILE A 126 3.98 -1.08 3.45
C ILE A 126 3.04 -0.68 2.32
N ASP A 127 3.60 -0.38 1.17
CA ASP A 127 2.89 -0.03 -0.06
C ASP A 127 2.74 -1.29 -0.93
N GLY A 128 1.51 -1.73 -1.18
CA GLY A 128 1.25 -2.92 -1.98
C GLY A 128 -0.17 -2.97 -2.51
N PHE A 129 -0.41 -3.61 -3.64
CA PHE A 129 -1.73 -3.68 -4.26
C PHE A 129 -2.54 -4.91 -3.83
N LEU A 130 -1.90 -5.94 -3.27
CA LEU A 130 -2.53 -7.20 -2.85
C LEU A 130 -2.60 -7.39 -1.34
N LEU A 131 -2.09 -6.45 -0.53
CA LEU A 131 -1.97 -6.61 0.92
C LEU A 131 -3.29 -7.00 1.61
N TYR A 132 -4.44 -6.57 1.08
CA TYR A 132 -5.77 -6.86 1.61
C TYR A 132 -6.60 -7.80 0.73
N SER A 133 -5.98 -8.54 -0.18
CA SER A 133 -6.68 -9.57 -0.94
C SER A 133 -7.37 -10.57 0.00
N GLN A 134 -8.41 -11.22 -0.50
CA GLN A 134 -9.14 -12.24 0.25
C GLN A 134 -8.21 -13.33 0.82
N ASP A 135 -7.23 -13.77 0.03
CA ASP A 135 -6.30 -14.86 0.37
C ASP A 135 -5.06 -14.38 1.16
N MET A 136 -4.90 -13.07 1.38
CA MET A 136 -3.79 -12.49 2.14
C MET A 136 -4.09 -12.32 3.64
N LYS A 137 -5.03 -13.10 4.21
CA LYS A 137 -5.43 -12.96 5.62
C LYS A 137 -4.24 -12.95 6.60
N ALA A 138 -3.30 -13.88 6.44
CA ALA A 138 -2.16 -14.01 7.35
C ALA A 138 -1.26 -12.76 7.35
N ILE A 139 -1.03 -12.16 6.18
CA ILE A 139 -0.27 -10.91 6.01
C ILE A 139 -1.10 -9.72 6.48
N ARG A 140 -2.38 -9.64 6.08
CA ARG A 140 -3.32 -8.59 6.46
C ARG A 140 -3.42 -8.44 7.99
N ASP A 141 -3.44 -9.55 8.71
CA ASP A 141 -3.57 -9.57 10.17
C ASP A 141 -2.32 -9.06 10.91
N LEU A 142 -1.18 -8.89 10.23
CA LEU A 142 0.03 -8.31 10.84
C LEU A 142 -0.04 -6.79 10.98
N PHE A 143 -0.84 -6.10 10.14
CA PHE A 143 -0.93 -4.65 10.11
C PHE A 143 -1.71 -4.10 11.31
N ASP A 144 -1.15 -3.06 11.92
CA ASP A 144 -1.78 -2.32 13.02
C ASP A 144 -2.70 -1.22 12.47
N VAL A 145 -2.33 -0.62 11.34
CA VAL A 145 -3.14 0.35 10.59
C VAL A 145 -3.34 -0.17 9.17
N LYS A 146 -4.58 -0.11 8.67
CA LYS A 146 -4.91 -0.57 7.33
C LYS A 146 -5.60 0.53 6.52
N LEU A 147 -4.90 1.09 5.54
CA LEU A 147 -5.42 2.14 4.65
C LEU A 147 -5.72 1.54 3.28
N PHE A 148 -6.93 1.73 2.76
CA PHE A 148 -7.32 1.22 1.45
C PHE A 148 -7.70 2.36 0.50
N LEU A 149 -6.90 2.56 -0.54
CA LEU A 149 -7.19 3.51 -1.61
C LEU A 149 -8.09 2.89 -2.66
N LYS A 150 -8.93 3.72 -3.28
CA LYS A 150 -9.82 3.35 -4.37
C LYS A 150 -9.57 4.23 -5.59
N THR A 151 -9.72 3.65 -6.78
CA THR A 151 -9.76 4.39 -8.04
C THR A 151 -10.70 3.68 -9.03
N ASP A 152 -11.03 4.35 -10.12
CA ASP A 152 -11.91 3.83 -11.18
C ASP A 152 -11.11 3.10 -12.28
N PHE A 153 -11.80 2.27 -13.07
CA PHE A 153 -11.19 1.48 -14.15
C PHE A 153 -10.45 2.37 -15.16
N GLU A 154 -11.10 3.45 -15.60
CA GLU A 154 -10.57 4.37 -16.61
C GLU A 154 -9.30 5.07 -16.11
N THR A 155 -9.27 5.50 -14.85
CA THR A 155 -8.09 6.11 -14.22
C THR A 155 -6.97 5.09 -14.08
N THR A 156 -7.28 3.86 -13.69
CA THR A 156 -6.30 2.76 -13.61
C THR A 156 -5.67 2.52 -14.97
N LYS A 157 -6.51 2.34 -15.99
CA LYS A 157 -6.09 2.11 -17.38
C LYS A 157 -5.23 3.24 -17.89
N TYR A 158 -5.74 4.47 -17.85
CA TYR A 158 -5.02 5.65 -18.32
C TYR A 158 -3.65 5.79 -17.66
N ARG A 159 -3.58 5.67 -16.33
CA ARG A 159 -2.30 5.84 -15.61
C ARG A 159 -1.34 4.67 -15.85
N ARG A 160 -1.84 3.44 -15.92
CA ARG A 160 -1.01 2.24 -16.15
C ARG A 160 -0.43 2.23 -17.56
N GLU A 161 -1.25 2.52 -18.58
CA GLU A 161 -0.82 2.57 -19.98
C GLU A 161 0.16 3.73 -20.27
N ASN A 162 0.15 4.79 -19.47
CA ASN A 162 1.11 5.90 -19.57
C ASN A 162 2.39 5.69 -18.74
N ARG A 163 2.55 4.57 -18.03
CA ARG A 163 3.83 4.26 -17.38
C ARG A 163 4.84 3.85 -18.44
N SER A 164 6.06 4.33 -18.29
CA SER A 164 7.15 4.05 -19.25
C SER A 164 7.64 2.61 -19.24
N GLY A 165 7.03 1.69 -18.47
CA GLY A 165 7.48 0.32 -18.24
C GLY A 165 7.94 0.08 -16.79
N TYR A 166 8.35 -1.15 -16.50
CA TYR A 166 8.72 -1.64 -15.16
C TYR A 166 10.11 -2.27 -15.18
N VAL A 167 10.94 -1.93 -14.20
CA VAL A 167 12.21 -2.63 -13.98
C VAL A 167 11.94 -3.93 -13.25
N THR A 168 12.31 -5.06 -13.84
CA THR A 168 12.19 -6.39 -13.23
C THR A 168 13.54 -6.88 -12.70
N LEU A 169 13.57 -8.07 -12.10
CA LEU A 169 14.82 -8.71 -11.67
C LEU A 169 15.76 -9.03 -12.83
N GLN A 170 15.20 -9.35 -14.01
CA GLN A 170 15.98 -9.83 -15.16
C GLN A 170 15.99 -8.85 -16.34
N GLY A 171 15.32 -7.70 -16.22
CA GLY A 171 15.36 -6.67 -17.24
C GLY A 171 14.24 -5.65 -17.10
N PHE A 172 13.39 -5.60 -18.11
CA PHE A 172 12.38 -4.57 -18.27
C PHE A 172 11.11 -5.18 -18.85
N TRP A 173 9.98 -4.84 -18.22
CA TRP A 173 8.64 -5.27 -18.63
C TRP A 173 7.83 -4.08 -19.13
N GLU A 174 7.15 -4.26 -20.25
CA GLU A 174 6.16 -3.33 -20.76
C GLU A 174 4.84 -4.08 -20.89
N ASP A 175 3.77 -3.50 -20.36
CA ASP A 175 2.45 -4.11 -20.39
C ASP A 175 2.02 -4.32 -21.86
N PRO A 176 1.62 -5.53 -22.27
CA PRO A 176 1.14 -5.77 -23.64
C PRO A 176 -0.19 -5.05 -23.90
N PRO A 177 -0.61 -4.91 -25.17
CA PRO A 177 -1.90 -4.30 -25.49
C PRO A 177 -3.08 -4.94 -24.74
N ASP A 178 -3.92 -4.07 -24.15
CA ASP A 178 -5.07 -4.43 -23.32
C ASP A 178 -4.73 -5.18 -22.02
N TYR A 179 -3.50 -5.12 -21.51
CA TYR A 179 -3.14 -5.81 -20.26
C TYR A 179 -4.02 -5.39 -19.08
N VAL A 180 -4.43 -4.11 -19.01
CA VAL A 180 -5.30 -3.63 -17.93
C VAL A 180 -6.69 -4.30 -17.94
N PRO A 181 -7.49 -4.22 -19.01
CA PRO A 181 -8.78 -4.89 -19.05
C PRO A 181 -8.70 -6.42 -19.05
N LYS A 182 -7.57 -7.01 -19.46
CA LYS A 182 -7.44 -8.49 -19.54
C LYS A 182 -6.88 -9.13 -18.27
N VAL A 183 -6.03 -8.43 -17.51
CA VAL A 183 -5.28 -9.00 -16.38
C VAL A 183 -5.41 -8.13 -15.13
N VAL A 184 -4.93 -6.89 -15.16
CA VAL A 184 -4.83 -6.01 -13.98
C VAL A 184 -6.18 -5.82 -13.29
N TRP A 185 -7.20 -5.38 -14.05
CA TRP A 185 -8.50 -5.05 -13.48
C TRP A 185 -9.29 -6.30 -13.06
N PRO A 186 -9.37 -7.37 -13.87
CA PRO A 186 -9.99 -8.62 -13.43
C PRO A 186 -9.37 -9.21 -12.15
N ASN A 187 -8.05 -9.17 -12.01
CA ASN A 187 -7.39 -9.63 -10.80
C ASN A 187 -7.71 -8.74 -9.59
N TYR A 188 -7.70 -7.41 -9.76
CA TYR A 188 -8.12 -6.49 -8.71
C TYR A 188 -9.56 -6.77 -8.23
N VAL A 189 -10.51 -6.95 -9.18
CA VAL A 189 -11.90 -7.30 -8.86
C VAL A 189 -11.96 -8.61 -8.10
N LYS A 190 -11.31 -9.66 -8.61
CA LYS A 190 -11.27 -10.98 -7.97
C LYS A 190 -10.78 -10.89 -6.52
N ASP A 191 -9.70 -10.14 -6.29
CA ASP A 191 -9.01 -10.13 -5.01
C ASP A 191 -9.64 -9.19 -3.98
N HIS A 192 -10.42 -8.18 -4.41
CA HIS A 192 -10.95 -7.13 -3.53
C HIS A 192 -12.46 -6.91 -3.58
N ALA A 193 -13.22 -7.56 -4.48
CA ALA A 193 -14.68 -7.38 -4.59
C ALA A 193 -15.41 -7.57 -3.26
N PHE A 194 -14.93 -8.46 -2.39
CA PHE A 194 -15.52 -8.71 -1.08
C PHE A 194 -15.50 -7.49 -0.13
N LEU A 195 -14.71 -6.45 -0.43
CA LEU A 195 -14.67 -5.19 0.32
C LEU A 195 -15.76 -4.19 -0.12
N PHE A 196 -16.58 -4.54 -1.12
CA PHE A 196 -17.55 -3.65 -1.74
C PHE A 196 -18.94 -4.26 -1.77
N HIS A 197 -19.97 -3.41 -1.73
CA HIS A 197 -21.35 -3.84 -1.89
C HIS A 197 -21.57 -4.49 -3.26
N ASP A 198 -22.23 -5.65 -3.26
CA ASP A 198 -22.52 -6.46 -4.45
C ASP A 198 -21.29 -6.86 -5.30
N GLY A 199 -20.08 -6.73 -4.74
CA GLY A 199 -18.83 -6.97 -5.46
C GLY A 199 -18.43 -5.87 -6.44
N ASP A 200 -19.11 -4.72 -6.44
CA ASP A 200 -18.82 -3.59 -7.32
C ASP A 200 -17.65 -2.75 -6.77
N VAL A 201 -16.44 -3.02 -7.26
CA VAL A 201 -15.21 -2.32 -6.84
C VAL A 201 -15.18 -0.83 -7.20
N GLU A 202 -16.08 -0.36 -8.07
CA GLU A 202 -16.27 1.06 -8.38
C GLU A 202 -17.42 1.68 -7.56
N GLY A 203 -18.21 0.85 -6.89
CA GLY A 203 -19.33 1.20 -6.02
C GLY A 203 -18.95 1.51 -4.57
N GLN A 204 -19.91 1.45 -3.65
CA GLN A 204 -19.68 1.76 -2.24
C GLN A 204 -18.92 0.63 -1.53
N TYR A 205 -18.09 0.98 -0.54
CA TYR A 205 -17.49 -0.02 0.34
C TYR A 205 -18.60 -0.76 1.10
N ASP A 206 -18.38 -2.05 1.38
CA ASP A 206 -19.13 -2.75 2.41
C ASP A 206 -18.58 -2.32 3.77
N GLU A 207 -19.18 -1.28 4.37
CA GLU A 207 -18.73 -0.70 5.64
C GLU A 207 -18.68 -1.72 6.77
N ALA A 208 -19.58 -2.71 6.76
CA ALA A 208 -19.57 -3.78 7.77
C ALA A 208 -18.34 -4.68 7.59
N LYS A 209 -17.98 -5.01 6.34
CA LYS A 209 -16.77 -5.79 6.05
C LYS A 209 -15.49 -5.02 6.39
N LEU A 210 -15.42 -3.73 6.03
CA LEU A 210 -14.28 -2.89 6.37
C LEU A 210 -14.09 -2.80 7.88
N ALA A 211 -15.17 -2.59 8.64
CA ALA A 211 -15.15 -2.60 10.10
C ALA A 211 -14.70 -3.94 10.68
N GLU A 212 -15.23 -5.07 10.17
CA GLU A 212 -14.84 -6.43 10.57
C GLU A 212 -13.32 -6.66 10.43
N LEU A 213 -12.74 -6.17 9.33
CA LEU A 213 -11.32 -6.36 9.01
C LEU A 213 -10.41 -5.25 9.57
N ASN A 214 -11.01 -4.24 10.22
CA ASN A 214 -10.34 -3.02 10.66
C ASN A 214 -9.55 -2.36 9.52
N ILE A 215 -10.22 -2.14 8.38
CA ILE A 215 -9.70 -1.43 7.20
C ILE A 215 -10.35 -0.05 7.13
N SER A 216 -9.53 0.99 7.07
CA SER A 216 -9.97 2.35 6.78
C SER A 216 -9.99 2.55 5.27
N GLY A 217 -11.18 2.56 4.69
CA GLY A 217 -11.40 2.90 3.28
C GLY A 217 -11.24 4.40 3.06
N ALA A 218 -10.51 4.79 2.02
CA ALA A 218 -10.31 6.18 1.65
C ALA A 218 -11.67 6.84 1.31
N PRO A 219 -12.03 7.97 1.94
CA PRO A 219 -13.28 8.68 1.64
C PRO A 219 -13.35 9.13 0.18
N SER A 220 -14.56 9.27 -0.36
CA SER A 220 -14.75 9.75 -1.74
C SER A 220 -14.13 11.13 -1.99
N SER A 221 -14.03 11.98 -0.97
CA SER A 221 -13.39 13.30 -1.03
C SER A 221 -11.87 13.27 -1.28
N THR A 222 -11.22 12.13 -1.07
CA THR A 222 -9.77 11.96 -1.32
C THR A 222 -9.48 11.52 -2.75
N GLN A 223 -10.49 11.07 -3.50
CA GLN A 223 -10.30 10.64 -4.88
C GLN A 223 -9.81 11.80 -5.74
N LYS A 224 -8.67 11.58 -6.42
CA LYS A 224 -8.00 12.58 -7.26
C LYS A 224 -7.53 13.82 -6.49
N ASN A 225 -7.52 13.79 -5.15
CA ASN A 225 -7.01 14.87 -4.29
C ASN A 225 -5.99 14.31 -3.30
N MET A 226 -4.71 14.37 -3.67
CA MET A 226 -3.63 13.79 -2.86
C MET A 226 -3.45 14.52 -1.52
N THR A 227 -3.71 15.83 -1.46
CA THR A 227 -3.70 16.60 -0.20
C THR A 227 -4.70 16.04 0.81
N ARG A 228 -5.97 15.87 0.40
CA ARG A 228 -7.01 15.29 1.27
C ARG A 228 -6.72 13.84 1.64
N CYS A 229 -6.11 13.09 0.72
CA CYS A 229 -5.68 11.71 0.96
C CYS A 229 -4.60 11.65 2.06
N LEU A 230 -3.61 12.55 1.99
CA LEU A 230 -2.54 12.65 2.99
C LEU A 230 -3.09 13.06 4.36
N GLU A 231 -3.94 14.09 4.42
CA GLU A 231 -4.59 14.53 5.67
C GLU A 231 -5.35 13.39 6.35
N TRP A 232 -6.23 12.71 5.59
CA TRP A 232 -6.99 11.56 6.08
C TRP A 232 -6.08 10.42 6.58
N ALA A 233 -5.10 10.03 5.77
CA ALA A 233 -4.22 8.93 6.12
C ALA A 233 -3.39 9.26 7.37
N TYR A 234 -2.90 10.49 7.48
CA TYR A 234 -2.19 10.96 8.66
C TYR A 234 -3.07 10.88 9.91
N GLU A 235 -4.33 11.31 9.85
CA GLU A 235 -5.25 11.24 11.00
C GLU A 235 -5.46 9.80 11.49
N VAL A 236 -5.60 8.84 10.57
CA VAL A 236 -5.74 7.42 10.92
C VAL A 236 -4.46 6.89 11.59
N VAL A 237 -3.28 7.23 11.06
CA VAL A 237 -1.99 6.84 11.64
C VAL A 237 -1.77 7.51 13.01
N GLU A 238 -2.11 8.79 13.15
CA GLU A 238 -2.00 9.56 14.38
C GLU A 238 -2.86 8.97 15.51
N HIS A 239 -4.06 8.50 15.18
CA HIS A 239 -4.93 7.81 16.13
C HIS A 239 -4.27 6.51 16.65
N SER A 240 -3.64 5.73 15.76
CA SER A 240 -2.92 4.52 16.15
C SER A 240 -1.71 4.79 17.04
N LEU A 241 -0.91 5.82 16.73
CA LEU A 241 0.21 6.26 17.58
C LEU A 241 -0.26 6.72 18.97
N THR A 242 -1.40 7.42 19.03
CA THR A 242 -2.00 7.85 20.30
C THR A 242 -2.42 6.64 21.14
N ASN A 243 -3.14 5.68 20.56
CA ASN A 243 -3.56 4.46 21.23
C ASN A 243 -2.37 3.61 21.71
N PHE A 244 -1.29 3.54 20.92
CA PHE A 244 -0.07 2.86 21.33
C PHE A 244 0.52 3.51 22.58
N ARG A 245 0.67 4.84 22.58
CA ARG A 245 1.21 5.58 23.72
C ARG A 245 0.39 5.33 24.99
N GLU A 246 -0.93 5.48 24.91
CA GLU A 246 -1.84 5.33 26.06
C GLU A 246 -1.85 3.92 26.65
N THR A 247 -1.48 2.90 25.87
CA THR A 247 -1.40 1.51 26.35
C THR A 247 -0.04 1.13 26.92
N HIS A 248 0.98 1.99 26.75
CA HIS A 248 2.37 1.77 27.19
C HIS A 248 2.87 2.87 28.15
N GLU A 249 1.98 3.77 28.61
CA GLU A 249 2.16 4.66 29.77
C GLU A 249 1.72 3.97 31.07
#